data_AF-A0A535DUF2-F1
#
_entry.id   AF-A0A535DUF2-F1
#
_cell.length_a   1.000
_cell.length_b   1.000
_cell.length_c   1.000
_cell.angle_alpha   90.00
_cell.angle_beta   90.00
_cell.angle_gamma   90.00
#
_symmetry.space_group_name_H-M   'P 1'
#
loop_
_entity.id
_entity.type
_entity.pdbx_description
1 polymer ?
#
loop_
_entity_poly.entity_id
_entity_poly.type
_entity_poly.pdbx_seq_one_letter_code
_entity_poly.pdbx_strand_id
1 'polypeptide(L)'
;MSQMNGMYHLSGVMDPEAGAALKTAVDALAKRLGQDDSRTPKQRRVDALSEIVHKALDEGKLPRRNGARPHINVNTTPEALKGELGAPASELESGMPISSKTVQRLACDGT
;
A
#
# COMPACT_ATOMS: atom_id res chain seq x y z
N MET A 1 6.80 2.02 -12.95
CA MET A 1 6.61 2.81 -11.71
C MET A 1 7.90 3.55 -11.41
N SER A 2 7.80 4.78 -10.94
CA SER A 2 8.95 5.59 -10.51
C SER A 2 8.75 6.02 -9.05
N GLN A 3 9.81 6.49 -8.41
CA GLN A 3 9.75 7.04 -7.06
C GLN A 3 9.77 8.56 -7.14
N MET A 4 8.97 9.23 -6.31
CA MET A 4 8.93 10.69 -6.21
C MET A 4 8.53 11.10 -4.79
N ASN A 5 9.39 11.85 -4.10
CA ASN A 5 9.14 12.40 -2.75
C ASN A 5 8.69 11.34 -1.72
N GLY A 6 9.37 10.18 -1.66
CA GLY A 6 9.02 9.10 -0.73
C GLY A 6 7.72 8.35 -1.09
N MET A 7 7.18 8.57 -2.28
CA MET A 7 5.98 7.93 -2.80
C MET A 7 6.28 7.18 -4.10
N TYR A 8 5.44 6.20 -4.44
CA TYR A 8 5.46 5.56 -5.75
C TYR A 8 4.51 6.27 -6.73
N HIS A 9 5.02 6.59 -7.91
CA HIS A 9 4.24 7.07 -9.03
C HIS A 9 3.98 5.92 -10.02
N LEU A 10 2.69 5.70 -10.31
CA LEU A 10 2.22 4.70 -11.26
C LEU A 10 1.73 5.40 -12.54
N SER A 11 2.25 4.97 -13.68
CA SER A 11 1.81 5.39 -15.01
C SER A 11 1.84 4.18 -15.94
N GLY A 12 0.87 4.08 -16.84
CA GLY A 12 0.73 2.99 -17.79
C GLY A 12 -0.51 3.19 -18.69
N VAL A 13 -0.57 2.40 -19.76
CA VAL A 13 -1.71 2.32 -20.67
C VAL A 13 -2.26 0.89 -20.60
N MET A 14 -3.59 0.76 -20.62
CA MET A 14 -4.28 -0.53 -20.60
C MET A 14 -5.14 -0.64 -21.87
N ASP A 15 -5.41 -1.87 -22.29
CA ASP A 15 -6.46 -2.12 -23.27
C ASP A 15 -7.84 -1.74 -22.71
N PRO A 16 -8.88 -1.59 -23.56
CA PRO A 16 -10.19 -1.15 -23.12
C PRO A 16 -10.86 -2.05 -22.08
N GLU A 17 -10.68 -3.37 -22.16
CA GLU A 17 -11.29 -4.34 -21.24
C GLU A 17 -10.67 -4.19 -19.84
N ALA A 18 -9.33 -4.28 -19.76
CA ALA A 18 -8.61 -4.15 -18.49
C ALA A 18 -8.81 -2.77 -17.86
N GLY A 19 -8.81 -1.70 -18.67
CA GLY A 19 -9.10 -0.35 -18.22
C GLY A 19 -10.50 -0.19 -17.64
N ALA A 20 -11.51 -0.79 -18.27
CA ALA A 20 -12.89 -0.77 -17.78
C ALA A 20 -13.06 -1.57 -16.47
N ALA A 21 -12.39 -2.71 -16.35
CA ALA A 21 -12.39 -3.53 -15.14
C ALA A 21 -11.76 -2.76 -13.96
N LEU A 22 -10.56 -2.18 -14.16
CA LEU A 22 -9.89 -1.38 -13.13
C LEU A 22 -10.75 -0.18 -12.71
N LYS A 23 -11.29 0.56 -13.69
CA LYS A 23 -12.14 1.72 -13.41
C LYS A 23 -13.35 1.33 -12.56
N THR A 24 -14.01 0.23 -12.91
CA THR A 24 -15.18 -0.28 -12.17
C THR A 24 -14.82 -0.62 -10.72
N ALA A 25 -13.72 -1.34 -10.50
CA ALA A 25 -13.26 -1.72 -9.16
C ALA A 25 -12.90 -0.48 -8.32
N VAL A 26 -12.14 0.46 -8.89
CA VAL A 26 -11.75 1.69 -8.21
C VAL A 26 -12.96 2.57 -7.89
N ASP A 27 -13.88 2.78 -8.83
CA ASP A 27 -15.07 3.61 -8.59
C ASP A 27 -16.00 3.00 -7.53
N ALA A 28 -16.05 1.67 -7.42
CA ALA A 28 -16.82 0.99 -6.38
C ALA A 28 -16.28 1.31 -4.96
N LEU A 29 -14.96 1.34 -4.80
CA LEU A 29 -14.28 1.55 -3.51
C LEU A 29 -14.00 3.02 -3.19
N ALA A 30 -13.83 3.88 -4.21
CA ALA A 30 -13.49 5.29 -4.03
C ALA A 30 -14.67 6.20 -3.65
N LYS A 31 -15.81 5.61 -3.26
CA LYS A 31 -16.99 6.35 -2.78
C LYS A 31 -16.69 7.07 -1.48
N ARG A 32 -17.38 8.18 -1.23
CA ARG A 32 -17.31 8.87 0.07
C ARG A 32 -17.84 7.98 1.17
N LEU A 33 -17.08 7.87 2.27
CA LEU A 33 -17.51 7.19 3.49
C LEU A 33 -18.23 8.19 4.42
N GLY A 34 -19.42 8.61 4.01
CA GLY A 34 -20.23 9.57 4.77
C GLY A 34 -19.86 11.03 4.50
N GLN A 35 -20.50 11.94 5.26
CA GLN A 35 -20.38 13.39 5.06
C GLN A 35 -19.03 13.94 5.58
N ASP A 36 -18.44 13.27 6.57
CA ASP A 36 -17.18 13.69 7.21
C ASP A 36 -15.93 13.18 6.48
N ASP A 37 -16.10 12.49 5.34
CA ASP A 37 -14.97 12.02 4.52
C ASP A 37 -14.29 13.21 3.81
N SER A 38 -13.28 13.75 4.49
CA SER A 38 -12.46 14.88 4.05
C SER A 38 -11.47 14.54 2.93
N ARG A 39 -11.32 13.27 2.55
CA ARG A 39 -10.39 12.87 1.49
C ARG A 39 -10.84 13.42 0.15
N THR A 40 -9.87 13.91 -0.61
CA THR A 40 -10.09 14.34 -2.00
C THR A 40 -10.47 13.14 -2.88
N PRO A 41 -11.15 13.36 -4.03
CA PRO A 41 -11.42 12.29 -4.98
C PRO A 41 -10.17 11.53 -5.43
N LYS A 42 -9.03 12.22 -5.58
CA LYS A 42 -7.75 11.60 -5.95
C LYS A 42 -7.22 10.68 -4.84
N GLN A 43 -7.25 11.14 -3.59
CA GLN A 43 -6.85 10.33 -2.44
C GLN A 43 -7.69 9.05 -2.34
N ARG A 44 -9.03 9.16 -2.45
CA ARG A 44 -9.90 7.97 -2.41
C ARG A 44 -9.62 6.97 -3.53
N ARG A 45 -9.26 7.43 -4.74
CA ARG A 45 -8.87 6.53 -5.84
C ARG A 45 -7.56 5.80 -5.56
N VAL A 46 -6.59 6.48 -4.95
CA VAL A 46 -5.34 5.84 -4.52
C VAL A 46 -5.60 4.83 -3.41
N ASP A 47 -6.40 5.19 -2.40
CA ASP A 47 -6.80 4.29 -1.33
C ASP A 47 -7.51 3.04 -1.88
N ALA A 48 -8.44 3.22 -2.81
CA ALA A 48 -9.16 2.14 -3.48
C ALA A 48 -8.21 1.19 -4.23
N LEU A 49 -7.23 1.73 -4.97
CA LEU A 49 -6.23 0.93 -5.65
C LEU A 49 -5.35 0.16 -4.64
N SER A 50 -4.93 0.80 -3.55
CA SER A 50 -4.18 0.16 -2.47
C SER A 50 -4.97 -0.99 -1.85
N GLU A 51 -6.27 -0.81 -1.61
CA GLU A 51 -7.15 -1.86 -1.09
C GLU A 51 -7.26 -3.06 -2.04
N ILE A 52 -7.40 -2.82 -3.34
CA ILE A 52 -7.42 -3.90 -4.36
C ILE A 52 -6.12 -4.70 -4.33
N VAL A 53 -4.97 -4.01 -4.27
CA VAL A 53 -3.65 -4.65 -4.24
C VAL A 53 -3.45 -5.45 -2.96
N HIS A 54 -3.79 -4.89 -1.80
CA HIS A 54 -3.69 -5.59 -0.52
C HIS A 54 -4.58 -6.82 -0.47
N LYS A 55 -5.84 -6.74 -0.90
CA LYS A 55 -6.72 -7.91 -1.02
C LYS A 55 -6.12 -9.01 -1.89
N ALA A 56 -5.54 -8.66 -3.03
CA ALA A 56 -4.90 -9.64 -3.91
C ALA A 56 -3.68 -10.32 -3.26
N LEU A 57 -2.88 -9.59 -2.48
CA LEU A 57 -1.76 -10.14 -1.71
C LEU A 57 -2.27 -11.08 -0.60
N ASP A 58 -3.27 -10.65 0.15
CA ASP A 58 -3.83 -11.36 1.32
C ASP A 58 -4.57 -12.64 0.92
N GLU A 59 -5.24 -12.65 -0.24
CA GLU A 59 -5.88 -13.85 -0.79
C GLU A 59 -4.90 -15.01 -1.02
N GLY A 60 -3.59 -14.73 -1.15
CA GLY A 60 -2.55 -15.74 -1.29
C GLY A 60 -2.64 -16.57 -2.58
N LYS A 61 -3.43 -16.12 -3.55
CA LYS A 61 -3.62 -16.76 -4.87
C LYS A 61 -2.65 -16.26 -5.93
N LEU A 62 -1.93 -15.18 -5.65
CA LEU A 62 -0.89 -14.69 -6.56
C LEU A 62 0.24 -15.72 -6.69
N PRO A 63 0.90 -15.80 -7.86
CA PRO A 63 2.01 -16.72 -8.08
C PRO A 63 3.08 -16.58 -7.01
N ARG A 64 3.53 -17.71 -6.47
CA ARG A 64 4.62 -17.74 -5.48
C ARG A 64 5.93 -17.31 -6.13
N ARG A 65 6.75 -16.59 -5.36
CA ARG A 65 8.12 -16.24 -5.73
C ARG A 65 9.05 -16.88 -4.70
N ASN A 66 10.02 -17.68 -5.16
CA ASN A 66 10.96 -18.42 -4.29
C ASN A 66 10.27 -19.25 -3.19
N GLY A 67 9.15 -19.91 -3.52
CA GLY A 67 8.39 -20.75 -2.58
C GLY A 67 7.50 -20.01 -1.59
N ALA A 68 7.59 -18.68 -1.50
CA ALA A 68 6.78 -17.84 -0.61
C ALA A 68 5.65 -17.12 -1.35
N ARG A 69 4.59 -16.75 -0.62
CA ARG A 69 3.57 -15.81 -1.11
C ARG A 69 4.22 -14.44 -1.34
N PRO A 70 3.82 -13.66 -2.35
CA PRO A 70 4.30 -12.29 -2.51
C PRO A 70 4.04 -11.48 -1.23
N HIS A 71 5.09 -10.84 -0.69
CA HIS A 71 5.05 -10.03 0.53
C HIS A 71 5.98 -8.83 0.39
N ILE A 72 5.83 -7.85 1.28
CA ILE A 72 6.75 -6.74 1.42
C ILE A 72 7.64 -6.96 2.64
N ASN A 73 8.92 -6.59 2.53
CA ASN A 73 9.86 -6.63 3.65
C ASN A 73 10.05 -5.24 4.25
N VAL A 74 10.05 -5.18 5.57
CA VAL A 74 10.33 -3.97 6.36
C VAL A 74 11.53 -4.24 7.25
N ASN A 75 12.56 -3.42 7.12
CA ASN A 75 13.70 -3.39 8.01
C ASN A 75 13.45 -2.34 9.09
N THR A 76 13.43 -2.75 10.35
CA THR A 76 13.14 -1.86 11.49
C THR A 76 13.99 -2.25 12.69
N THR A 77 14.25 -1.30 13.59
CA THR A 77 14.85 -1.61 14.90
C THR A 77 13.76 -1.76 15.96
N PRO A 78 14.02 -2.47 17.07
CA PRO A 78 13.05 -2.59 18.15
C PRO A 78 12.56 -1.25 18.70
N GLU A 79 13.44 -0.26 18.77
CA GLU A 79 13.16 1.12 19.24
C GLU A 79 12.22 1.84 18.26
N ALA A 80 12.49 1.70 16.95
CA ALA A 80 11.66 2.28 15.91
C ALA A 80 10.27 1.64 15.86
N LEU A 81 10.17 0.33 16.08
CA LEU A 81 8.91 -0.41 16.21
C LEU A 81 8.10 0.05 17.43
N LYS A 82 8.76 0.32 18.56
CA LYS A 82 8.14 0.89 19.76
C LYS A 82 7.74 2.37 19.60
N GLY A 83 8.22 3.05 18.56
CA GLY A 83 7.96 4.47 18.33
C GLY A 83 8.74 5.40 19.26
N GLU A 84 9.91 4.96 19.72
CA GLU A 84 10.78 5.77 20.58
C GLU A 84 11.33 6.99 19.83
N LEU A 85 11.38 8.14 20.51
CA LEU A 85 11.86 9.39 19.91
C LEU A 85 13.36 9.29 19.62
N GLY A 86 13.77 9.64 18.39
CA GLY A 86 15.16 9.57 17.96
C GLY A 86 15.61 8.19 17.45
N ALA A 87 14.71 7.21 17.42
CA ALA A 87 14.97 5.94 16.75
C ALA A 87 15.25 6.13 15.25
N PRO A 88 16.10 5.30 14.63
CA PRO A 88 16.33 5.35 13.18
C PRO A 88 15.03 5.07 12.41
N ALA A 89 14.90 5.66 11.23
CA ALA A 89 13.77 5.38 10.35
C ALA A 89 13.74 3.89 9.99
N SER A 90 12.53 3.33 9.93
CA SER A 90 12.36 1.99 9.35
C SER A 90 12.28 2.11 7.85
N GLU A 91 12.67 1.07 7.13
CA GLU A 91 12.81 1.13 5.68
C GLU A 91 12.10 -0.05 5.01
N LEU A 92 11.51 0.20 3.85
CA LEU A 92 11.12 -0.86 2.92
C LEU A 92 12.39 -1.49 2.32
N GLU A 93 12.28 -2.69 1.74
CA GLU A 93 13.39 -3.35 1.02
C GLU A 93 14.08 -2.44 -0.02
N SER A 94 13.36 -1.47 -0.58
CA SER A 94 13.90 -0.49 -1.52
C SER A 94 14.71 0.64 -0.89
N GLY A 95 14.92 0.64 0.44
CA GLY A 95 15.55 1.72 1.21
C GLY A 95 14.65 2.95 1.43
N MET A 96 13.35 2.85 1.15
CA MET A 96 12.43 3.97 1.38
C MET A 96 12.06 4.07 2.85
N PRO A 97 12.24 5.24 3.50
CA PRO A 97 11.88 5.40 4.91
C PRO A 97 10.37 5.39 5.08
N ILE A 98 9.91 4.70 6.12
CA ILE A 98 8.51 4.66 6.55
C ILE A 98 8.42 5.01 8.04
N SER A 99 7.29 5.63 8.42
CA SER A 99 7.07 6.05 9.80
C SER A 99 6.89 4.85 10.73
N SER A 100 7.25 5.00 12.02
CA SER A 100 6.95 4.00 13.05
C SER A 100 5.47 3.61 13.10
N LYS A 101 4.56 4.57 12.86
CA LYS A 101 3.12 4.28 12.78
C LYS A 101 2.77 3.35 11.61
N THR A 102 3.43 3.52 10.48
CA THR A 102 3.27 2.62 9.32
C THR A 102 3.77 1.21 9.66
N VAL A 103 4.96 1.11 10.28
CA VAL A 103 5.56 -0.18 10.67
C VAL A 103 4.66 -0.89 11.67
N GLN A 104 4.18 -0.21 12.70
CA GLN A 104 3.28 -0.76 13.71
C GLN A 104 2.00 -1.31 13.06
N ARG A 105 1.41 -0.55 12.13
CA ARG A 105 0.25 -1.03 11.38
C ARG A 105 0.58 -2.32 10.60
N LEU A 106 1.68 -2.34 9.86
CA LEU A 106 2.11 -3.52 9.10
C LEU A 106 2.41 -4.72 10.00
N ALA A 107 2.97 -4.49 11.19
CA ALA A 107 3.23 -5.54 12.18
C ALA A 107 1.92 -6.10 12.77
N CYS A 108 0.90 -5.26 12.97
CA CYS A 108 -0.41 -5.69 13.44
C CYS A 108 -1.24 -6.41 12.36
N ASP A 109 -1.08 -6.01 11.09
CA ASP A 109 -1.79 -6.60 9.94
C ASP A 109 -1.20 -7.96 9.53
N GLY A 110 0.01 -8.31 10.00
CA GLY A 110 0.66 -9.59 9.75
C GLY A 110 0.20 -10.70 10.71
N THR A 111 -0.95 -11.31 10.43
CA THR A 111 -1.40 -12.56 11.07
C THR A 111 -1.41 -13.73 10.10
#